data_AF-A0A951GT61-F1
#
_entry.id   AF-A0A951GT61-F1
#
_cell.length_a   1.000
_cell.length_b   1.000
_cell.length_c   1.000
_cell.angle_alpha   90.00
_cell.angle_beta   90.00
_cell.angle_gamma   90.00
#
_symmetry.space_group_name_H-M   'P 1'
#
loop_
_entity.id
_entity.type
_entity.pdbx_description
1 polymer ?
#
loop_
_entity_poly.entity_id
_entity_poly.type
_entity_poly.pdbx_seq_one_letter_code
_entity_poly.pdbx_strand_id
1 'polypeptide(L)'
;MSRPVRVLLLASAMIAVAAVAVACGTQRIAVPKASSLYAGAVLFNQRCSGCHTLSYAATQGSAPNVRTAQANNGPDFDIRCERPVTRVLYAIENGGFSGAYMPQNVVVGQDAIEVAKFVATYSGRKAPKVTGTTVCSSQPIGTIPPPTATATANTTPTTTTAPSSTAHKGAAKGAKAKKRPARP
;
A
#
# COMPACT_ATOMS: atom_id res chain seq x y z
N MET A 1 35.65 45.33 1.28
CA MET A 1 35.72 43.94 1.80
C MET A 1 37.02 43.30 1.34
N SER A 2 37.87 42.89 2.28
CA SER A 2 39.17 42.28 2.01
C SER A 2 38.98 40.90 1.35
N ARG A 3 39.83 40.56 0.37
CA ARG A 3 39.88 39.22 -0.25
C ARG A 3 39.78 38.05 0.76
N PRO A 4 40.46 38.06 1.92
CA PRO A 4 40.33 36.98 2.90
C PRO A 4 38.92 36.88 3.54
N VAL A 5 38.22 38.00 3.73
CA VAL A 5 36.87 38.04 4.31
C VAL A 5 35.85 37.43 3.36
N ARG A 6 36.00 37.65 2.05
CA ARG A 6 35.15 37.00 1.03
C ARG A 6 35.37 35.48 0.96
N VAL A 7 36.61 35.02 1.09
CA VAL A 7 36.94 33.59 1.07
C VAL A 7 36.36 32.87 2.30
N LEU A 8 36.47 33.48 3.49
CA LEU A 8 35.88 32.94 4.72
C LEU A 8 34.35 32.86 4.66
N LEU A 9 33.68 33.88 4.10
CA LEU A 9 32.22 33.88 3.95
C LEU A 9 31.72 32.85 2.94
N LEU A 10 32.45 32.62 1.84
CA LEU A 10 32.08 31.60 0.86
C LEU A 10 32.30 30.18 1.41
N ALA A 11 33.36 29.97 2.19
CA ALA A 11 33.64 28.69 2.83
C ALA A 11 32.58 28.33 3.90
N SER A 12 32.17 29.30 4.73
CA SER A 12 31.13 29.07 5.74
C SER A 12 29.75 28.81 5.13
N ALA A 13 29.42 29.49 4.02
CA ALA A 13 28.19 29.24 3.27
C ALA A 13 28.13 27.82 2.68
N MET A 14 29.24 27.31 2.14
CA MET A 14 29.30 25.94 1.62
C MET A 14 29.16 24.87 2.71
N ILE A 15 29.77 25.07 3.88
CA ILE A 15 29.63 24.16 5.03
C ILE A 15 28.18 24.14 5.53
N ALA A 16 27.52 25.30 5.58
CA ALA A 16 26.11 25.39 5.99
C ALA A 16 25.19 24.64 5.02
N VAL A 17 25.40 24.74 3.71
CA VAL A 17 24.61 24.01 2.71
C VAL A 17 24.81 22.49 2.83
N ALA A 18 26.04 22.03 3.06
CA ALA A 18 26.33 20.61 3.26
C ALA A 18 25.65 20.04 4.52
N ALA A 19 25.56 20.82 5.60
CA ALA A 19 24.91 20.40 6.84
C ALA A 19 23.38 20.23 6.70
N VAL A 20 22.72 21.04 5.87
CA VAL A 20 21.27 20.91 5.61
C VAL A 20 20.95 19.72 4.69
N ALA A 21 21.86 19.38 3.77
CA ALA A 21 21.68 18.24 2.87
C ALA A 21 21.65 16.87 3.59
N VAL A 22 22.24 16.75 4.78
CA VAL A 22 22.28 15.49 5.55
C VAL A 22 20.96 15.17 6.29
N ALA A 23 19.99 16.09 6.31
CA ALA A 23 18.71 15.89 6.99
C ALA A 23 17.71 15.04 6.17
N CYS A 24 17.93 14.89 4.87
CA CYS A 24 17.09 14.07 3.98
C CYS A 24 17.48 12.59 4.11
N GLY A 25 17.14 11.95 5.25
CA GLY A 25 17.44 10.53 5.47
C GLY A 25 17.69 10.11 6.92
N THR A 26 17.51 11.00 7.90
CA THR A 26 17.76 10.71 9.32
C THR A 26 16.62 9.93 9.99
N GLN A 27 15.45 9.88 9.34
CA GLN A 27 14.25 9.24 9.88
C GLN A 27 14.40 7.72 9.82
N ARG A 28 14.36 7.07 10.99
CA ARG A 28 14.52 5.61 11.14
C ARG A 28 13.23 4.97 11.62
N ILE A 29 13.02 3.72 11.23
CA ILE A 29 11.94 2.88 11.74
C ILE A 29 12.01 2.88 13.27
N ALA A 30 10.93 3.33 13.91
CA ALA A 30 10.85 3.49 15.37
C ALA A 30 10.42 2.20 16.08
N VAL A 31 10.01 1.18 15.33
CA VAL A 31 9.71 -0.16 15.87
C VAL A 31 11.03 -0.83 16.29
N PRO A 32 11.13 -1.35 17.53
CA PRO A 32 12.32 -2.09 17.97
C PRO A 32 12.57 -3.33 17.11
N LYS A 33 13.83 -3.62 16.79
CA LYS A 33 14.21 -4.80 15.96
C LYS A 33 13.75 -6.14 16.54
N ALA A 34 13.66 -6.25 17.87
CA ALA A 34 13.18 -7.44 18.55
C ALA A 34 11.65 -7.60 18.53
N SER A 35 10.90 -6.60 18.04
CA SER A 35 9.45 -6.68 17.92
C SER A 35 9.04 -7.55 16.75
N SER A 36 8.00 -8.37 16.93
CA SER A 36 7.35 -9.11 15.84
C SER A 36 6.75 -8.20 14.75
N LEU A 37 6.61 -6.90 15.02
CA LEU A 37 6.09 -5.91 14.06
C LEU A 37 7.20 -5.24 13.24
N TYR A 38 8.48 -5.53 13.53
CA TYR A 38 9.60 -4.88 12.85
C TYR A 38 9.63 -5.18 11.36
N ALA A 39 9.42 -6.45 10.98
CA ALA A 39 9.39 -6.87 9.58
C ALA A 39 8.28 -6.13 8.79
N GLY A 40 7.07 -6.05 9.35
CA GLY A 40 5.97 -5.27 8.78
C GLY A 40 6.29 -3.78 8.63
N ALA A 41 7.02 -3.18 9.58
CA ALA A 41 7.46 -1.78 9.49
C ALA A 41 8.49 -1.56 8.37
N VAL A 42 9.44 -2.50 8.22
CA VAL A 42 10.44 -2.48 7.13
C VAL A 42 9.76 -2.61 5.77
N LEU A 43 8.87 -3.58 5.62
CA LEU A 43 8.11 -3.79 4.38
C LEU A 43 7.26 -2.57 4.03
N PHE A 44 6.57 -1.98 5.01
CA PHE A 44 5.81 -0.75 4.81
C PHE A 44 6.70 0.40 4.33
N ASN A 45 7.87 0.58 4.93
CA ASN A 45 8.83 1.59 4.50
C ASN A 45 9.30 1.37 3.05
N GLN A 46 9.56 0.13 2.67
CA GLN A 46 10.07 -0.22 1.34
C GLN A 46 9.00 -0.17 0.24
N ARG A 47 7.74 -0.47 0.58
CA ARG A 47 6.69 -0.75 -0.41
C ARG A 47 5.55 0.26 -0.40
N CYS A 48 5.32 0.95 0.71
CA CYS A 48 4.15 1.84 0.88
C CYS A 48 4.54 3.31 1.06
N SER A 49 5.83 3.62 1.27
CA SER A 49 6.31 4.95 1.65
C SER A 49 6.11 6.04 0.62
N GLY A 50 6.00 5.70 -0.67
CA GLY A 50 5.77 6.67 -1.74
C GLY A 50 4.38 7.32 -1.70
N CYS A 51 3.40 6.65 -1.09
CA CYS A 51 2.02 7.14 -1.03
C CYS A 51 1.54 7.42 0.39
N HIS A 52 2.09 6.74 1.40
CA HIS A 52 1.56 6.81 2.76
C HIS A 52 2.56 7.38 3.77
N THR A 53 2.03 8.15 4.72
CA THR A 53 2.75 8.59 5.92
C THR A 53 2.42 7.69 7.10
N LEU A 54 3.45 7.20 7.77
CA LEU A 54 3.39 6.50 9.05
C LEU A 54 4.75 6.59 9.73
N SER A 55 4.85 7.42 10.76
CA SER A 55 6.11 7.76 11.41
C SER A 55 6.84 6.57 12.01
N TYR A 56 6.13 5.55 12.48
CA TYR A 56 6.74 4.34 13.01
C TYR A 56 7.51 3.53 11.96
N ALA A 57 7.16 3.67 10.68
CA ALA A 57 7.89 3.12 9.55
C ALA A 57 8.76 4.18 8.84
N ALA A 58 8.93 5.37 9.43
CA ALA A 58 9.69 6.46 8.85
C ALA A 58 9.26 6.84 7.42
N THR A 59 7.96 6.84 7.11
CA THR A 59 7.45 7.22 5.78
C THR A 59 6.72 8.58 5.78
N GLN A 60 6.79 9.30 4.66
CA GLN A 60 6.22 10.63 4.47
C GLN A 60 5.58 10.80 3.07
N GLY A 61 4.87 9.79 2.58
CA GLY A 61 4.30 9.79 1.21
C GLY A 61 2.93 10.46 1.06
N SER A 62 2.24 10.72 2.18
CA SER A 62 0.95 11.38 2.13
C SER A 62 1.09 12.87 1.83
N ALA A 63 0.06 13.45 1.23
CA ALA A 63 0.02 14.88 1.02
C ALA A 63 0.06 15.63 2.37
N PRO A 64 0.87 16.70 2.50
CA PRO A 64 0.94 17.47 3.75
C PRO A 64 -0.34 18.27 4.01
N ASN A 65 -1.14 18.53 2.97
CA ASN A 65 -2.41 19.22 3.05
C ASN A 65 -3.42 18.59 2.08
N VAL A 66 -4.68 18.50 2.51
CA VAL A 66 -5.78 17.96 1.68
C VAL A 66 -6.01 18.74 0.38
N ARG A 67 -5.70 20.05 0.36
CA ARG A 67 -5.85 20.91 -0.81
C ARG A 67 -4.76 20.69 -1.86
N THR A 68 -3.64 20.12 -1.46
CA THR A 68 -2.52 19.79 -2.36
C THR A 68 -2.42 18.29 -2.61
N ALA A 69 -3.41 17.51 -2.14
CA ALA A 69 -3.43 16.08 -2.35
C ALA A 69 -3.70 15.77 -3.82
N GLN A 70 -2.80 14.99 -4.40
CA GLN A 70 -2.98 14.36 -5.69
C GLN A 70 -3.82 13.09 -5.50
N ALA A 71 -4.46 12.66 -6.58
CA ALA A 71 -5.35 11.50 -6.55
C ALA A 71 -4.65 10.20 -6.09
N ASN A 72 -3.34 10.10 -6.32
CA ASN A 72 -2.51 8.96 -5.95
C ASN A 72 -1.86 9.07 -4.54
N ASN A 73 -2.10 10.16 -3.79
CA ASN A 73 -1.65 10.22 -2.41
C ASN A 73 -2.49 9.28 -1.54
N GLY A 74 -1.79 8.46 -0.76
CA GLY A 74 -2.40 7.63 0.26
C GLY A 74 -2.69 8.42 1.54
N PRO A 75 -3.61 7.94 2.38
CA PRO A 75 -3.86 8.50 3.70
C PRO A 75 -2.62 8.52 4.60
N ASP A 76 -2.58 9.54 5.46
CA ASP A 76 -1.66 9.62 6.59
C ASP A 76 -2.16 8.74 7.74
N PHE A 77 -1.48 7.63 7.99
CA PHE A 77 -1.81 6.69 9.04
C PHE A 77 -1.32 7.12 10.43
N ASP A 78 -0.51 8.17 10.57
CA ASP A 78 -0.25 8.74 11.90
C ASP A 78 -1.56 9.25 12.53
N ILE A 79 -2.46 9.80 11.71
CA ILE A 79 -3.74 10.36 12.12
C ILE A 79 -4.90 9.41 11.83
N ARG A 80 -4.92 8.78 10.66
CA ARG A 80 -6.01 7.89 10.26
C ARG A 80 -5.88 6.53 10.93
N CYS A 81 -6.89 6.15 11.70
CA CYS A 81 -6.99 4.81 12.27
C CYS A 81 -7.30 3.77 11.19
N GLU A 82 -6.60 2.63 11.21
CA GLU A 82 -6.88 1.51 10.34
C GLU A 82 -6.96 0.21 11.14
N ARG A 83 -8.15 -0.10 11.65
CA ARG A 83 -8.47 -1.34 12.37
C ARG A 83 -9.81 -1.90 11.87
N PRO A 84 -10.05 -3.22 11.99
CA PRO A 84 -9.13 -4.27 12.41
C PRO A 84 -8.08 -4.62 11.35
N VAL A 85 -7.14 -5.51 11.67
CA VAL A 85 -6.09 -6.02 10.75
C VAL A 85 -6.66 -6.53 9.43
N THR A 86 -7.80 -7.22 9.45
CA THR A 86 -8.44 -7.75 8.23
C THR A 86 -8.84 -6.64 7.26
N ARG A 87 -9.17 -5.45 7.78
CA ARG A 87 -9.48 -4.25 6.99
C ARG A 87 -8.23 -3.78 6.22
N VAL A 88 -7.07 -3.77 6.88
CA VAL A 88 -5.79 -3.41 6.25
C VAL A 88 -5.41 -4.46 5.20
N LEU A 89 -5.49 -5.74 5.57
CA LEU A 89 -5.11 -6.85 4.69
C LEU A 89 -5.92 -6.82 3.40
N TYR A 90 -7.24 -6.63 3.51
CA TYR A 90 -8.12 -6.44 2.37
C TYR A 90 -7.65 -5.29 1.46
N ALA A 91 -7.29 -4.14 2.04
CA ALA A 91 -6.80 -3.00 1.26
C ALA A 91 -5.48 -3.31 0.53
N ILE A 92 -4.57 -4.07 1.14
CA ILE A 92 -3.30 -4.47 0.50
C ILE A 92 -3.57 -5.40 -0.69
N GLU A 93 -4.47 -6.35 -0.53
CA GLU A 93 -4.82 -7.34 -1.56
C GLU A 93 -5.61 -6.73 -2.72
N ASN A 94 -6.46 -5.73 -2.44
CA ASN A 94 -7.44 -5.20 -3.40
C ASN A 94 -7.12 -3.79 -3.93
N GLY A 95 -5.99 -3.20 -3.52
CA GLY A 95 -5.56 -1.89 -4.03
C GLY A 95 -6.29 -0.73 -3.37
N GLY A 96 -6.43 -0.81 -2.05
CA GLY A 96 -7.30 0.05 -1.26
C GLY A 96 -8.76 -0.37 -1.34
N PHE A 97 -9.64 0.42 -0.71
CA PHE A 97 -11.09 0.14 -0.72
C PHE A 97 -11.76 0.47 -2.05
N SER A 98 -11.10 1.23 -2.92
CA SER A 98 -11.61 1.58 -4.25
C SER A 98 -10.92 0.82 -5.39
N GLY A 99 -9.72 0.26 -5.16
CA GLY A 99 -8.89 -0.34 -6.22
C GLY A 99 -8.34 0.67 -7.24
N ALA A 100 -8.61 1.97 -7.09
CA ALA A 100 -8.40 2.95 -8.16
C ALA A 100 -6.96 3.48 -8.26
N TYR A 101 -6.26 3.60 -7.13
CA TYR A 101 -4.95 4.29 -7.07
C TYR A 101 -3.88 3.51 -6.31
N MET A 102 -4.24 2.88 -5.20
CA MET A 102 -3.32 2.02 -4.48
C MET A 102 -3.16 0.72 -5.30
N PRO A 103 -1.93 0.29 -5.63
CA PRO A 103 -1.75 -0.95 -6.38
C PRO A 103 -2.22 -2.16 -5.56
N GLN A 104 -2.76 -3.16 -6.25
CA GLN A 104 -3.08 -4.46 -5.66
C GLN A 104 -1.82 -5.26 -5.37
N ASN A 105 -1.85 -6.07 -4.31
CA ASN A 105 -0.81 -7.07 -4.02
C ASN A 105 0.61 -6.48 -3.95
N VAL A 106 0.74 -5.26 -3.43
CA VAL A 106 2.04 -4.57 -3.22
C VAL A 106 2.99 -5.41 -2.37
N VAL A 107 2.42 -6.18 -1.45
CA VAL A 107 3.02 -7.32 -0.75
C VAL A 107 1.97 -8.44 -0.71
N VAL A 108 2.39 -9.69 -0.52
CA VAL A 108 1.51 -10.87 -0.56
C VAL A 108 1.81 -11.85 0.56
N GLY A 109 0.86 -12.75 0.84
CA GLY A 109 1.05 -13.82 1.82
C GLY A 109 1.44 -13.30 3.20
N GLN A 110 2.50 -13.88 3.78
CA GLN A 110 2.96 -13.51 5.11
C GLN A 110 3.40 -12.05 5.23
N ASP A 111 4.05 -11.50 4.19
CA ASP A 111 4.47 -10.10 4.17
C ASP A 111 3.26 -9.15 4.25
N ALA A 112 2.17 -9.46 3.54
CA ALA A 112 0.93 -8.70 3.63
C ALA A 112 0.31 -8.75 5.03
N ILE A 113 0.34 -9.92 5.66
CA ILE A 113 -0.13 -10.12 7.03
C ILE A 113 0.70 -9.29 8.02
N GLU A 114 2.02 -9.26 7.86
CA GLU A 114 2.93 -8.50 8.73
C GLU A 114 2.76 -6.99 8.58
N VAL A 115 2.65 -6.50 7.35
CA VAL A 115 2.31 -5.10 7.08
C VAL A 115 0.94 -4.74 7.66
N ALA A 116 -0.07 -5.61 7.49
CA ALA A 116 -1.40 -5.38 8.02
C ALA A 116 -1.41 -5.28 9.56
N LYS A 117 -0.72 -6.20 10.25
CA LYS A 117 -0.54 -6.17 11.72
C LYS A 117 0.18 -4.92 12.18
N PHE A 118 1.25 -4.53 11.48
CA PHE A 118 2.01 -3.32 11.79
C PHE A 118 1.15 -2.06 11.67
N VAL A 119 0.47 -1.87 10.54
CA VAL A 119 -0.40 -0.70 10.30
C VAL A 119 -1.54 -0.65 11.31
N ALA A 120 -2.22 -1.76 11.57
CA ALA A 120 -3.29 -1.79 12.56
C ALA A 120 -2.81 -1.46 13.97
N THR A 121 -1.58 -1.82 14.32
CA THR A 121 -1.03 -1.55 15.65
C THR A 121 -0.64 -0.08 15.85
N TYR A 122 -0.08 0.55 14.82
CA TYR A 122 0.53 1.88 14.93
C TYR A 122 -0.28 3.02 14.34
N SER A 123 -1.31 2.73 13.54
CA SER A 123 -2.16 3.75 12.94
C SER A 123 -2.94 4.57 13.98
N GLY A 124 -3.23 5.82 13.64
CA GLY A 124 -4.03 6.76 14.44
C GLY A 124 -3.43 7.21 15.76
N ARG A 125 -2.16 6.90 16.04
CA ARG A 125 -1.51 7.24 17.34
C ARG A 125 -1.22 8.73 17.54
N LYS A 126 -1.25 9.52 16.46
CA LYS A 126 -1.11 10.99 16.53
C LYS A 126 -2.43 11.71 16.25
N ALA A 127 -3.55 10.99 16.16
CA ALA A 127 -4.85 11.60 15.94
C ALA A 127 -5.18 12.62 17.05
N PRO A 128 -5.73 13.81 16.72
CA PRO A 128 -6.21 14.74 17.71
C PRO A 128 -7.26 14.09 18.62
N LYS A 129 -7.19 14.39 19.92
CA LYS A 129 -8.22 13.95 20.87
C LYS A 129 -9.44 14.85 20.70
N VAL A 130 -10.53 14.28 20.21
CA VAL A 130 -11.82 14.97 20.04
C VAL A 130 -12.82 14.37 21.04
N THR A 131 -13.51 15.24 21.78
CA THR A 131 -14.52 14.84 22.76
C THR A 131 -15.60 13.98 22.10
N GLY A 132 -15.95 12.85 22.74
CA GLY A 132 -16.98 11.93 22.22
C GLY A 132 -16.49 10.94 21.15
N THR A 133 -15.20 10.95 20.78
CA THR A 133 -14.64 9.99 19.81
C THR A 133 -13.75 8.95 20.49
N THR A 134 -13.93 7.68 20.15
CA THR A 134 -13.04 6.60 20.60
C THR A 134 -11.67 6.72 19.93
N VAL A 135 -10.60 6.75 20.72
CA VAL A 135 -9.23 6.78 20.19
C VAL A 135 -8.88 5.45 19.50
N CYS A 136 -8.06 5.51 18.45
CA CYS A 136 -7.71 4.30 17.68
C CYS A 136 -7.14 3.19 18.56
N SER A 137 -6.31 3.55 19.55
CA SER A 137 -5.65 2.61 20.45
C SER A 137 -6.63 1.77 21.28
N SER A 138 -7.84 2.27 21.58
CA SER A 138 -8.87 1.53 22.31
C SER A 138 -9.76 0.66 21.42
N GLN A 139 -9.67 0.76 20.10
CA GLN A 139 -10.35 -0.17 19.19
C GLN A 139 -9.60 -1.49 19.12
N PRO A 140 -10.28 -2.64 19.02
CA PRO A 140 -9.59 -3.92 18.90
C PRO A 140 -8.76 -3.98 17.62
N ILE A 141 -7.54 -4.52 17.72
CA ILE A 141 -6.69 -4.80 16.54
C ILE A 141 -7.35 -5.89 15.67
N GLY A 142 -8.10 -6.82 16.29
CA GLY A 142 -8.66 -7.98 15.62
C GLY A 142 -7.61 -9.03 15.28
N THR A 143 -8.05 -10.13 14.68
CA THR A 143 -7.20 -11.25 14.25
C THR A 143 -7.49 -11.61 12.80
N ILE A 144 -6.50 -12.18 12.12
CA ILE A 144 -6.69 -12.81 10.81
C ILE A 144 -7.06 -14.27 11.08
N PRO A 145 -8.19 -14.77 10.58
CA PRO A 145 -8.49 -16.19 10.66
C PRO A 145 -7.38 -16.99 9.99
N PRO A 146 -6.93 -18.12 10.56
CA PRO A 146 -6.02 -19.00 9.85
C PRO A 146 -6.66 -19.40 8.51
N PRO A 147 -5.87 -19.62 7.44
CA PRO A 147 -6.40 -20.11 6.19
C PRO A 147 -7.08 -21.45 6.48
N THR A 148 -8.41 -21.47 6.48
CA THR A 148 -9.17 -22.69 6.67
C THR A 148 -8.77 -23.63 5.54
N ALA A 149 -8.34 -24.84 5.87
CA ALA A 149 -8.06 -25.91 4.91
C ALA A 149 -9.35 -26.46 4.27
N THR A 150 -10.26 -25.58 3.87
CA THR A 150 -11.60 -25.90 3.37
C THR A 150 -11.81 -25.22 2.04
N ALA A 151 -11.03 -25.66 1.05
CA ALA A 151 -11.43 -25.62 -0.35
C ALA A 151 -11.16 -27.01 -0.97
N THR A 152 -11.56 -28.08 -0.27
CA THR A 152 -11.84 -29.34 -0.94
C THR A 152 -13.13 -29.13 -1.71
N ALA A 153 -12.98 -29.04 -3.03
CA ALA A 153 -14.05 -28.91 -3.98
C ALA A 153 -15.14 -29.97 -3.73
N ASN A 154 -16.38 -29.54 -3.46
CA ASN A 154 -17.54 -30.34 -3.78
C ASN A 154 -17.75 -30.27 -5.31
N THR A 155 -16.86 -30.93 -6.06
CA THR A 155 -17.14 -31.32 -7.43
C THR A 155 -17.90 -32.63 -7.36
N THR A 156 -19.21 -32.55 -7.24
CA THR A 156 -20.09 -33.69 -7.55
C THR A 156 -20.04 -33.89 -9.06
N PRO A 157 -19.58 -35.02 -9.59
CA PRO A 157 -19.72 -35.31 -11.01
C PRO A 157 -21.18 -35.72 -11.25
N THR A 158 -22.00 -34.78 -11.74
CA THR A 158 -23.31 -35.13 -12.31
C THR A 158 -23.06 -35.80 -13.65
N THR A 159 -23.11 -37.13 -13.64
CA THR A 159 -23.10 -37.98 -14.83
C THR A 159 -24.40 -37.78 -15.60
N THR A 160 -24.43 -36.81 -16.51
CA THR A 160 -25.48 -36.72 -17.52
C THR A 160 -25.01 -37.46 -18.77
N THR A 161 -25.43 -38.72 -18.87
CA THR A 161 -25.37 -39.53 -20.08
C THR A 161 -26.26 -38.88 -21.14
N ALA A 162 -25.67 -38.43 -22.24
CA ALA A 162 -26.41 -38.07 -23.46
C ALA A 162 -25.78 -38.85 -24.65
N PRO A 163 -26.61 -39.52 -25.47
CA PRO A 163 -26.12 -40.44 -26.50
C PRO A 163 -25.65 -39.74 -27.77
N SER A 164 -24.64 -40.37 -28.35
CA SER A 164 -24.02 -40.11 -29.65
C SER A 164 -25.03 -40.18 -30.80
N SER A 165 -25.01 -39.19 -31.69
CA SER A 165 -25.51 -39.35 -33.06
C SER A 165 -24.57 -38.67 -34.06
N THR A 166 -24.57 -39.27 -35.24
CA THR A 166 -23.45 -39.41 -36.17
C THR A 166 -23.44 -38.31 -37.23
N ALA A 167 -22.23 -37.88 -37.60
CA ALA A 167 -21.78 -37.41 -38.91
C ALA A 167 -22.75 -36.61 -39.85
N HIS A 168 -22.31 -35.41 -40.23
CA HIS A 168 -22.34 -35.04 -41.66
C HIS A 168 -21.21 -34.09 -42.08
N LYS A 169 -20.62 -34.44 -43.23
CA LYS A 169 -19.57 -33.74 -43.99
C LYS A 169 -20.06 -32.39 -44.50
N GLY A 170 -19.16 -31.42 -44.67
CA GLY A 170 -19.48 -30.25 -45.50
C GLY A 170 -18.47 -29.10 -45.50
N ALA A 171 -17.43 -29.24 -46.34
CA ALA A 171 -16.79 -28.24 -47.20
C ALA A 171 -16.49 -26.78 -46.75
N ALA A 172 -15.28 -26.37 -47.16
CA ALA A 172 -14.60 -25.10 -47.06
C ALA A 172 -15.25 -23.87 -47.74
N LYS A 173 -14.81 -22.68 -47.30
CA LYS A 173 -14.47 -21.41 -48.01
C LYS A 173 -14.65 -20.25 -46.99
N GLY A 174 -13.66 -19.47 -46.58
CA GLY A 174 -12.77 -18.61 -47.37
C GLY A 174 -13.46 -17.25 -47.64
N ALA A 175 -13.16 -16.19 -46.89
CA ALA A 175 -13.11 -14.79 -47.36
C ALA A 175 -12.94 -13.72 -46.24
N LYS A 176 -11.80 -13.03 -46.33
CA LYS A 176 -11.55 -11.57 -46.22
C LYS A 176 -12.08 -10.75 -45.03
N ALA A 177 -11.07 -10.17 -44.37
CA ALA A 177 -11.09 -8.90 -43.64
C ALA A 177 -11.78 -7.74 -44.41
N LYS A 178 -12.52 -6.90 -43.67
CA LYS A 178 -12.86 -5.54 -44.11
C LYS A 178 -12.88 -4.56 -42.94
N LYS A 179 -11.87 -3.70 -42.94
CA LYS A 179 -11.64 -2.47 -42.18
C LYS A 179 -12.79 -1.48 -42.44
N ARG A 180 -13.33 -0.79 -41.42
CA ARG A 180 -14.14 0.43 -41.59
C ARG A 180 -13.91 1.43 -40.42
N PRO A 181 -14.16 2.73 -40.65
CA PRO A 181 -13.29 3.80 -40.16
C PRO A 181 -13.88 4.64 -39.02
N ALA A 182 -12.99 5.47 -38.47
CA ALA A 182 -13.26 6.57 -37.54
C ALA A 182 -14.20 7.65 -38.13
N ARG A 183 -14.89 8.37 -37.25
CA ARG A 183 -15.76 9.51 -37.54
C ARG A 183 -15.74 10.48 -36.34
N PRO A 184 -16.18 11.71 -36.58
CA PRO A 184 -15.38 12.92 -36.79
C PRO A 184 -14.86 13.57 -35.49
#